data_AF-A0A929DIR2-F1
#
_entry.id   AF-A0A929DIR2-F1
#
_cell.length_a   1.000
_cell.length_b   1.000
_cell.length_c   1.000
_cell.angle_alpha   90.00
_cell.angle_beta   90.00
_cell.angle_gamma   90.00
#
_symmetry.space_group_name_H-M   'P 1'
#
loop_
_entity.id
_entity.type
_entity.pdbx_description
1 polymer ?
#
loop_
_entity_poly.entity_id
_entity_poly.type
_entity_poly.pdbx_seq_one_letter_code
_entity_poly.pdbx_strand_id
1 'polypeptide(L)'
;MLKLKISGNWFRNRTEVVLIIFLGFYTLFHGGHNERFITGDGKGYYAHLPAMFIYHDWEYRFMENYESTYYELANYAEFRNQVDGEWVNKYFAGVTLLMMPFFLFAHLVSLVSGLPADGYNQVYQYAVAFAALFYLWAGLYFLRRFFNRQKIPAVVTGIMQVLIVCATPLFFYTVYDASFTHVYSFALVAGFICFTEKGIKTGHGPSIAIAFLILGLIIAVRPVNGLVILSVPFIAGTDNFKPVKLVRVIPKKYLFAGFFLTLLPFLYQMVLWKVQTGNWLVWSYVGEGFNFLDPHLKQILFSYRKGLFVYTPFLLISLLGLIVLIKQRKRDGFLFLLFLLVVSYVLSSWWSWWYGMTYGQRVFVEYLPYFAWLTAILFVGVRKRLFYLLLGISFLTILLNFVQINQHRRYILHWSTMNKEKYRKVFLRTGSQWRGHLWRWPDGCSYGSGRVLYRKDVLINTLPDPVNIDIPEIETADLFFTVWRENPEYLIYKESAANDIEYNGYLSVKLMVYNTKLNYHGKIIVRFYKDKKFLYAADEYIIRNADNKGVWQEAAYCFELKDYVKEADSFEIIVQNKEKKRVFIVPVEVSI
;
A
#
# COMPACT_ATOMS: atom_id res chain seq x y z
N MET A 1 44.97 14.91 8.33
CA MET A 1 44.35 14.96 6.98
C MET A 1 44.19 13.51 6.47
N LEU A 2 43.08 12.86 6.81
CA LEU A 2 42.79 11.47 6.41
C LEU A 2 42.39 11.44 4.93
N LYS A 3 43.31 11.03 4.04
CA LYS A 3 42.99 10.69 2.65
C LYS A 3 42.32 9.31 2.63
N LEU A 4 40.99 9.32 2.67
CA LEU A 4 40.16 8.16 2.32
C LEU A 4 40.42 7.79 0.85
N LYS A 5 41.30 6.81 0.63
CA LYS A 5 41.52 6.15 -0.66
C LYS A 5 40.31 5.26 -0.97
N ILE A 6 39.18 5.88 -1.32
CA ILE A 6 38.04 5.13 -1.86
C ILE A 6 38.42 4.70 -3.27
N SER A 7 38.94 3.48 -3.42
CA SER A 7 39.21 2.91 -4.74
C SER A 7 37.91 2.88 -5.56
N GLY A 8 37.97 3.20 -6.85
CA GLY A 8 36.78 3.19 -7.73
C GLY A 8 36.03 1.84 -7.78
N ASN A 9 36.64 0.76 -7.29
CA ASN A 9 36.01 -0.54 -7.11
C ASN A 9 35.02 -0.60 -5.94
N TRP A 10 35.12 0.27 -4.94
CA TRP A 10 34.25 0.23 -3.76
C TRP A 10 32.81 0.62 -4.11
N PHE A 11 32.62 1.74 -4.81
CA PHE A 11 31.29 2.20 -5.26
C PHE A 11 30.61 1.19 -6.20
N ARG A 12 31.39 0.58 -7.10
CA ARG A 12 30.91 -0.49 -7.99
C ARG A 12 30.42 -1.73 -7.23
N ASN A 13 31.02 -1.99 -6.07
CA ASN A 13 30.73 -3.18 -5.26
C ASN A 13 29.70 -2.92 -4.14
N ARG A 14 29.27 -1.66 -3.94
CA ARG A 14 28.39 -1.23 -2.83
C ARG A 14 27.30 -0.25 -3.28
N THR A 15 26.74 -0.47 -4.47
CA THR A 15 25.68 0.39 -5.03
C THR A 15 24.47 0.52 -4.08
N GLU A 16 24.15 -0.52 -3.30
CA GLU A 16 23.11 -0.45 -2.27
C GLU A 16 23.40 0.61 -1.22
N VAL A 17 24.64 0.82 -0.80
CA VAL A 17 24.98 1.82 0.23
C VAL A 17 24.77 3.22 -0.32
N VAL A 18 25.21 3.47 -1.56
CA VAL A 18 25.03 4.75 -2.24
C VAL A 18 23.55 5.08 -2.41
N LEU A 19 22.77 4.10 -2.87
CA LEU A 19 21.33 4.26 -3.04
C LEU A 19 20.65 4.58 -1.71
N ILE A 20 21.02 3.90 -0.63
CA ILE A 20 20.41 4.09 0.69
C ILE A 20 20.79 5.45 1.28
N ILE A 21 22.02 5.91 1.10
CA ILE A 21 22.42 7.27 1.51
C ILE A 21 21.60 8.31 0.75
N PHE A 22 21.51 8.18 -0.58
CA PHE A 22 20.71 9.09 -1.40
C PHE A 22 19.23 9.09 -1.00
N LEU A 23 18.63 7.91 -0.83
CA LEU A 23 17.25 7.77 -0.41
C LEU A 23 17.03 8.25 1.02
N GLY A 24 18.01 8.09 1.91
CA GLY A 24 17.97 8.63 3.27
C GLY A 24 17.84 10.16 3.25
N PHE A 25 18.73 10.84 2.52
CA PHE A 25 18.62 12.28 2.32
C PHE A 25 17.29 12.67 1.67
N TYR A 26 16.88 11.98 0.60
CA TYR A 26 15.61 12.26 -0.07
C TYR A 26 14.40 12.09 0.87
N THR A 27 14.40 11.04 1.69
CA THR A 27 13.32 10.72 2.63
C THR A 27 13.23 11.76 3.76
N LEU A 28 14.36 12.27 4.24
CA LEU A 28 14.38 13.34 5.25
C LEU A 28 13.71 14.63 4.75
N PHE A 29 13.92 15.00 3.49
CA PHE A 29 13.36 16.24 2.96
C PHE A 29 11.99 16.09 2.32
N HIS A 30 11.66 14.92 1.76
CA HIS A 30 10.51 14.74 0.88
C HIS A 30 9.64 13.54 1.23
N GLY A 31 10.06 12.72 2.21
CA GLY A 31 9.40 11.47 2.58
C GLY A 31 8.10 11.65 3.37
N GLY A 32 7.34 10.57 3.42
CA GLY A 32 6.03 10.53 4.07
C GLY A 32 4.96 11.37 3.38
N HIS A 33 3.77 11.38 3.98
CA HIS A 33 2.68 12.28 3.63
C HIS A 33 2.72 13.47 4.58
N ASN A 34 3.33 14.58 4.16
CA ASN A 34 3.63 15.73 5.02
C ASN A 34 4.44 15.33 6.27
N GLU A 35 5.55 14.61 6.06
CA GLU A 35 6.48 14.14 7.12
C GLU A 35 5.87 13.13 8.12
N ARG A 36 4.67 12.61 7.83
CA ARG A 36 4.06 11.47 8.55
C ARG A 36 4.31 10.18 7.78
N PHE A 37 4.88 9.20 8.47
CA PHE A 37 5.26 7.90 7.91
C PHE A 37 4.35 6.76 8.39
N ILE A 38 3.70 6.92 9.53
CA ILE A 38 2.71 5.98 10.08
C ILE A 38 1.32 6.44 9.58
N THR A 39 0.86 5.90 8.45
CA THR A 39 -0.36 6.33 7.76
C THR A 39 -1.08 5.14 7.14
N GLY A 40 -2.38 5.28 6.79
CA GLY A 40 -3.18 4.23 6.14
C GLY A 40 -3.09 2.87 6.86
N ASP A 41 -2.97 1.78 6.10
CA ASP A 41 -2.77 0.41 6.61
C ASP A 41 -1.58 0.32 7.58
N GLY A 42 -0.57 1.17 7.39
CA GLY A 42 0.60 1.32 8.25
C GLY A 42 0.28 1.55 9.72
N LYS A 43 -0.83 2.24 10.03
CA LYS A 43 -1.29 2.47 11.41
C LYS A 43 -1.60 1.16 12.11
N GLY A 44 -2.32 0.25 11.44
CA GLY A 44 -2.67 -1.05 12.01
C GLY A 44 -1.47 -1.97 12.21
N TYR A 45 -0.55 -2.04 11.23
CA TYR A 45 0.70 -2.80 11.40
C TYR A 45 1.57 -2.29 12.56
N TYR A 46 1.55 -0.98 12.81
CA TYR A 46 2.35 -0.34 13.84
C TYR A 46 1.70 -0.42 15.23
N ALA A 47 0.37 -0.32 15.33
CA ALA A 47 -0.38 -0.13 16.57
C ALA A 47 -0.13 -1.18 17.66
N HIS A 48 0.28 -2.40 17.29
CA HIS A 48 0.67 -3.43 18.26
C HIS A 48 1.85 -3.01 19.15
N LEU A 49 2.76 -2.15 18.68
CA LEU A 49 3.91 -1.68 19.47
C LEU A 49 3.49 -0.76 20.61
N PRO A 50 2.81 0.37 20.39
CA PRO A 50 2.34 1.22 21.48
C PRO A 50 1.30 0.51 22.36
N ALA A 51 0.43 -0.34 21.80
CA ALA A 51 -0.48 -1.18 22.59
C ALA A 51 0.27 -2.05 23.60
N MET A 52 1.36 -2.68 23.19
CA MET A 52 2.15 -3.58 24.04
C MET A 52 3.01 -2.84 25.07
N PHE A 53 3.73 -1.81 24.65
CA PHE A 53 4.82 -1.21 25.43
C PHE A 53 4.45 0.07 26.17
N ILE A 54 3.35 0.75 25.78
CA ILE A 54 3.02 2.08 26.31
C ILE A 54 1.63 2.06 26.96
N TYR A 55 0.61 1.70 26.20
CA TYR A 55 -0.78 1.83 26.64
C TYR A 55 -1.31 0.61 27.38
N HIS A 56 -0.71 -0.56 27.17
CA HIS A 56 -1.19 -1.84 27.69
C HIS A 56 -2.68 -2.10 27.36
N ASP A 57 -3.09 -1.70 26.15
CA ASP A 57 -4.48 -1.68 25.69
C ASP A 57 -4.59 -2.44 24.36
N TRP A 58 -5.24 -3.61 24.41
CA TRP A 58 -5.44 -4.50 23.27
C TRP A 58 -6.73 -4.22 22.50
N GLU A 59 -7.59 -3.34 23.00
CA GLU A 59 -8.78 -2.85 22.28
C GLU A 59 -8.46 -1.59 21.44
N TYR A 60 -7.23 -1.07 21.58
CA TYR A 60 -6.71 0.10 20.88
C TYR A 60 -7.57 1.36 21.06
N ARG A 61 -8.16 1.55 22.25
CA ARG A 61 -8.92 2.76 22.61
C ARG A 61 -8.06 4.02 22.57
N PHE A 62 -6.75 3.89 22.78
CA PHE A 62 -5.79 5.00 22.64
C PHE A 62 -5.75 5.63 21.22
N MET A 63 -6.35 4.97 20.21
CA MET A 63 -6.37 5.45 18.84
C MET A 63 -6.96 6.86 18.69
N GLU A 64 -8.09 7.13 19.35
CA GLU A 64 -8.78 8.42 19.27
C GLU A 64 -7.89 9.58 19.74
N ASN A 65 -7.06 9.32 20.75
CA ASN A 65 -6.14 10.30 21.32
C ASN A 65 -4.98 10.63 20.37
N TYR A 66 -4.31 9.62 19.80
CA TYR A 66 -3.18 9.91 18.92
C TYR A 66 -3.64 10.47 17.56
N GLU A 67 -4.81 10.06 17.06
CA GLU A 67 -5.34 10.56 15.79
C GLU A 67 -5.67 12.05 15.88
N SER A 68 -6.36 12.48 16.94
CA SER A 68 -6.66 13.89 17.21
C SER A 68 -5.42 14.74 17.49
N THR A 69 -4.39 14.16 18.10
CA THR A 69 -3.15 14.88 18.42
C THR A 69 -2.23 15.06 17.22
N TYR A 70 -2.04 14.01 16.41
CA TYR A 70 -0.94 13.97 15.43
C TYR A 70 -1.37 14.05 13.97
N TYR A 71 -2.64 13.77 13.66
CA TYR A 71 -3.11 13.60 12.29
C TYR A 71 -4.19 14.60 11.93
N GLU A 72 -4.16 15.06 10.68
CA GLU A 72 -5.33 15.70 10.11
C GLU A 72 -6.46 14.68 9.99
N LEU A 73 -7.66 15.20 10.17
CA LEU A 73 -8.93 14.50 10.09
C LEU A 73 -9.05 13.50 8.92
N ALA A 74 -8.62 13.92 7.74
CA ALA A 74 -8.64 13.13 6.51
C ALA A 74 -7.71 11.91 6.50
N ASN A 75 -6.76 11.85 7.43
CA ASN A 75 -5.79 10.77 7.54
C ASN A 75 -6.15 9.77 8.64
N TYR A 76 -7.33 9.88 9.23
CA TYR A 76 -7.84 8.91 10.20
C TYR A 76 -8.06 7.58 9.48
N ALA A 77 -7.71 6.47 10.10
CA ALA A 77 -7.85 5.16 9.48
C ALA A 77 -8.21 4.11 10.51
N GLU A 78 -9.46 3.63 10.45
CA GLU A 78 -9.92 2.51 11.28
C GLU A 78 -9.28 1.21 10.81
N PHE A 79 -8.57 0.57 11.74
CA PHE A 79 -7.88 -0.69 11.52
C PHE A 79 -8.41 -1.80 12.42
N ARG A 80 -9.38 -1.52 13.29
CA ARG A 80 -10.05 -2.51 14.12
C ARG A 80 -11.30 -3.03 13.42
N ASN A 81 -11.59 -4.30 13.63
CA ASN A 81 -12.84 -4.95 13.27
C ASN A 81 -13.44 -5.60 14.51
N GLN A 82 -14.76 -5.80 14.53
CA GLN A 82 -15.42 -6.60 15.56
C GLN A 82 -15.56 -8.04 15.08
N VAL A 83 -15.14 -8.99 15.91
CA VAL A 83 -15.36 -10.43 15.72
C VAL A 83 -15.89 -10.98 17.03
N ASP A 84 -17.07 -11.62 16.98
CA ASP A 84 -17.76 -12.17 18.16
C ASP A 84 -17.99 -11.15 19.29
N GLY A 85 -18.18 -9.87 18.95
CA GLY A 85 -18.37 -8.77 19.90
C GLY A 85 -17.08 -8.15 20.45
N GLU A 86 -15.92 -8.74 20.14
CA GLU A 86 -14.60 -8.27 20.58
C GLU A 86 -13.86 -7.49 19.48
N TRP A 87 -13.05 -6.51 19.88
CA TRP A 87 -12.23 -5.74 18.95
C TRP A 87 -10.94 -6.48 18.60
N VAL A 88 -10.67 -6.57 17.30
CA VAL A 88 -9.43 -7.16 16.79
C VAL A 88 -8.79 -6.24 15.75
N ASN A 89 -7.47 -6.09 15.80
CA ASN A 89 -6.73 -5.44 14.73
C ASN A 89 -6.85 -6.29 13.45
N LYS A 90 -7.31 -5.66 12.38
CA LYS A 90 -7.46 -6.25 11.05
C LYS A 90 -6.16 -6.85 10.54
N TYR A 91 -5.04 -6.17 10.80
CA TYR A 91 -3.76 -6.48 10.17
C TYR A 91 -2.92 -7.47 10.97
N PHE A 92 -2.10 -8.24 10.25
CA PHE A 92 -1.16 -9.16 10.86
C PHE A 92 0.07 -8.43 11.43
N ALA A 93 0.61 -8.94 12.54
CA ALA A 93 1.66 -8.30 13.33
C ALA A 93 3.09 -8.65 12.88
N GLY A 94 3.29 -9.28 11.71
CA GLY A 94 4.65 -9.60 11.25
C GLY A 94 5.51 -8.35 11.02
N VAL A 95 4.91 -7.25 10.53
CA VAL A 95 5.62 -5.97 10.36
C VAL A 95 5.95 -5.33 11.71
N THR A 96 5.07 -5.49 12.70
CA THR A 96 5.30 -5.08 14.10
C THR A 96 6.63 -5.60 14.60
N LEU A 97 6.89 -6.91 14.43
CA LEU A 97 8.14 -7.55 14.86
C LEU A 97 9.38 -6.93 14.18
N LEU A 98 9.23 -6.54 12.91
CA LEU A 98 10.32 -5.94 12.13
C LEU A 98 10.59 -4.48 12.51
N MET A 99 9.56 -3.73 12.90
CA MET A 99 9.66 -2.34 13.36
C MET A 99 10.08 -2.22 14.84
N MET A 100 9.82 -3.25 15.64
CA MET A 100 10.07 -3.26 17.09
C MET A 100 11.44 -2.71 17.53
N PRO A 101 12.60 -3.13 16.97
CA PRO A 101 13.89 -2.59 17.42
C PRO A 101 14.03 -1.08 17.18
N PHE A 102 13.44 -0.55 16.10
CA PHE A 102 13.45 0.87 15.78
C PHE A 102 12.50 1.66 16.68
N PHE A 103 11.36 1.08 17.00
CA PHE A 103 10.41 1.62 17.96
C PHE A 103 11.00 1.74 19.36
N LEU A 104 11.63 0.69 19.88
CA LEU A 104 12.24 0.70 21.22
C LEU A 104 13.35 1.75 21.30
N PHE A 105 14.14 1.89 20.23
CA PHE A 105 15.14 2.96 20.14
C PHE A 105 14.48 4.35 20.15
N ALA A 106 13.42 4.57 19.36
CA ALA A 106 12.68 5.83 19.34
C ALA A 106 12.04 6.16 20.70
N HIS A 107 11.55 5.13 21.40
CA HIS A 107 10.98 5.25 22.73
C HIS A 107 12.03 5.71 23.73
N LEU A 108 13.19 5.06 23.75
CA LEU A 108 14.33 5.46 24.59
C LEU A 108 14.77 6.90 24.30
N VAL A 109 14.92 7.28 23.02
CA VAL A 109 15.30 8.64 22.63
C VAL A 109 14.25 9.65 23.10
N SER A 110 12.96 9.32 22.98
CA SER A 110 11.88 10.21 23.44
C SER A 110 11.94 10.44 24.94
N LEU A 111 12.12 9.38 25.73
CA LEU A 111 12.26 9.45 27.19
C LEU A 111 13.46 10.30 27.63
N VAL A 112 14.64 10.04 27.06
CA VAL A 112 15.88 10.77 27.40
C VAL A 112 15.81 12.24 26.97
N SER A 113 15.07 12.54 25.90
CA SER A 113 14.95 13.90 25.36
C SER A 113 13.78 14.69 25.97
N GLY A 114 13.02 14.11 26.90
CA GLY A 114 11.83 14.74 27.49
C GLY A 114 10.69 14.98 26.48
N LEU A 115 10.68 14.26 25.36
CA LEU A 115 9.61 14.33 24.36
C LEU A 115 8.44 13.40 24.78
N PRO A 116 7.20 13.64 24.29
CA PRO A 116 6.08 12.74 24.57
C PRO A 116 6.40 11.30 24.16
N ALA A 117 6.50 10.37 25.11
CA ALA A 117 6.84 8.97 24.86
C ALA A 117 5.58 8.13 24.56
N ASP A 118 4.75 8.60 23.64
CA ASP A 118 3.42 8.06 23.34
C ASP A 118 3.36 7.13 22.13
N GLY A 119 4.47 6.93 21.43
CA GLY A 119 4.54 6.10 20.23
C GLY A 119 4.24 6.83 18.92
N TYR A 120 3.89 8.12 18.93
CA TYR A 120 3.43 8.81 17.72
C TYR A 120 4.10 10.15 17.44
N ASN A 121 4.87 10.69 18.40
CA ASN A 121 5.72 11.85 18.18
C ASN A 121 6.65 11.71 16.94
N GLN A 122 7.31 12.81 16.56
CA GLN A 122 8.12 12.85 15.34
C GLN A 122 9.30 11.86 15.32
N VAL A 123 9.87 11.50 16.47
CA VAL A 123 10.96 10.51 16.57
C VAL A 123 10.47 9.13 16.12
N TYR A 124 9.25 8.73 16.50
CA TYR A 124 8.66 7.47 16.06
C TYR A 124 8.38 7.43 14.55
N GLN A 125 7.93 8.55 13.98
CA GLN A 125 7.70 8.69 12.53
C GLN A 125 9.00 8.45 11.75
N TYR A 126 10.10 9.10 12.15
CA TYR A 126 11.41 8.90 11.53
C TYR A 126 12.01 7.52 11.81
N ALA A 127 11.72 6.92 12.96
CA ALA A 127 12.15 5.55 13.25
C ALA A 127 11.53 4.54 12.28
N VAL A 128 10.26 4.72 11.91
CA VAL A 128 9.61 3.91 10.87
C VAL A 128 10.20 4.17 9.49
N ALA A 129 10.50 5.42 9.14
CA ALA A 129 11.20 5.74 7.90
C ALA A 129 12.59 5.06 7.83
N PHE A 130 13.33 5.09 8.95
CA PHE A 130 14.63 4.44 9.06
C PHE A 130 14.52 2.91 9.00
N ALA A 131 13.48 2.33 9.60
CA ALA A 131 13.19 0.90 9.48
C ALA A 131 12.99 0.51 8.00
N ALA A 132 12.17 1.24 7.25
CA ALA A 132 11.94 1.01 5.82
C ALA A 132 13.25 1.06 5.00
N LEU A 133 14.10 2.07 5.24
CA LEU A 133 15.41 2.19 4.60
C LEU A 133 16.34 1.03 4.98
N PHE A 134 16.35 0.61 6.25
CA PHE A 134 17.13 -0.53 6.70
C PHE A 134 16.70 -1.83 6.00
N TYR A 135 15.40 -2.08 5.89
CA TYR A 135 14.90 -3.28 5.19
C TYR A 135 15.11 -3.20 3.68
N LEU A 136 15.00 -2.02 3.06
CA LEU A 136 15.41 -1.84 1.66
C LEU A 136 16.88 -2.21 1.47
N TRP A 137 17.76 -1.69 2.33
CA TRP A 137 19.19 -2.02 2.31
C TRP A 137 19.43 -3.52 2.45
N ALA A 138 18.78 -4.15 3.44
CA ALA A 138 18.91 -5.58 3.71
C ALA A 138 18.48 -6.41 2.49
N GLY A 139 17.35 -6.07 1.86
CA GLY A 139 16.86 -6.73 0.65
C GLY A 139 17.84 -6.59 -0.53
N LEU A 140 18.35 -5.38 -0.79
CA LEU A 140 19.35 -5.14 -1.84
C LEU A 140 20.68 -5.84 -1.56
N TYR A 141 21.09 -5.91 -0.29
CA TYR A 141 22.29 -6.64 0.14
C TYR A 141 22.14 -8.15 -0.07
N PHE A 142 21.01 -8.73 0.32
CA PHE A 142 20.74 -10.16 0.10
C PHE A 142 20.65 -10.50 -1.38
N LEU A 143 20.03 -9.64 -2.20
CA LEU A 143 20.04 -9.78 -3.66
C LEU A 143 21.46 -9.76 -4.23
N ARG A 144 22.32 -8.83 -3.81
CA ARG A 144 23.74 -8.80 -4.22
C ARG A 144 24.45 -10.09 -3.83
N ARG A 145 24.25 -10.57 -2.61
CA ARG A 145 24.86 -11.82 -2.12
C ARG A 145 24.42 -13.02 -2.97
N PHE A 146 23.14 -13.08 -3.33
CA PHE A 146 22.60 -14.09 -4.25
C PHE A 146 23.21 -13.97 -5.65
N PHE A 147 23.20 -12.78 -6.25
CA PHE A 147 23.77 -12.51 -7.57
C PHE A 147 25.26 -12.84 -7.67
N ASN A 148 26.04 -12.54 -6.62
CA ASN A 148 27.46 -12.91 -6.56
C ASN A 148 27.64 -14.43 -6.63
N ARG A 149 26.78 -15.23 -5.98
CA ARG A 149 26.84 -16.70 -6.04
C ARG A 149 26.35 -17.26 -7.38
N GLN A 150 25.45 -16.54 -8.05
CA GLN A 150 25.04 -16.80 -9.42
C GLN A 150 26.06 -16.28 -10.45
N LYS A 151 27.21 -15.74 -10.01
CA LYS A 151 28.28 -15.18 -10.85
C LYS A 151 27.83 -14.03 -11.75
N ILE A 152 26.80 -13.28 -11.33
CA ILE A 152 26.37 -12.08 -12.04
C ILE A 152 27.40 -10.96 -11.83
N PRO A 153 27.85 -10.25 -12.88
CA PRO A 153 28.83 -9.17 -12.75
C PRO A 153 28.36 -8.06 -11.81
N ALA A 154 29.29 -7.46 -11.07
CA ALA A 154 29.01 -6.37 -10.12
C ALA A 154 28.30 -5.16 -10.76
N VAL A 155 28.65 -4.85 -12.02
CA VAL A 155 28.01 -3.77 -12.80
C VAL A 155 26.54 -4.08 -13.05
N VAL A 156 26.22 -5.28 -13.53
CA VAL A 156 24.83 -5.71 -13.75
C VAL A 156 24.06 -5.71 -12.43
N THR A 157 24.68 -6.17 -11.35
CA THR A 157 24.09 -6.13 -10.01
C THR A 157 23.74 -4.70 -9.58
N GLY A 158 24.66 -3.76 -9.74
CA GLY A 158 24.43 -2.35 -9.42
C GLY A 158 23.31 -1.73 -10.26
N ILE A 159 23.32 -1.97 -11.58
CA ILE A 159 22.24 -1.55 -12.49
C ILE A 159 20.90 -2.13 -12.02
N MET A 160 20.87 -3.41 -11.65
CA MET A 160 19.65 -4.06 -11.20
C MET A 160 19.09 -3.50 -9.89
N GLN A 161 19.96 -3.17 -8.94
CA GLN A 161 19.55 -2.53 -7.69
C GLN A 161 18.94 -1.14 -7.96
N VAL A 162 19.49 -0.36 -8.90
CA VAL A 162 18.90 0.92 -9.30
C VAL A 162 17.55 0.72 -9.99
N LEU A 163 17.48 -0.18 -10.97
CA LEU A 163 16.26 -0.43 -11.73
C LEU A 163 15.12 -0.95 -10.85
N ILE A 164 15.38 -1.91 -9.96
CA ILE A 164 14.32 -2.49 -9.13
C ILE A 164 13.74 -1.46 -8.15
N VAL A 165 14.55 -0.51 -7.67
CA VAL A 165 14.08 0.55 -6.78
C VAL A 165 13.37 1.63 -7.59
N CYS A 166 14.03 2.19 -8.61
CA CYS A 166 13.59 3.42 -9.28
C CYS A 166 12.57 3.20 -10.40
N ALA A 167 12.53 2.01 -11.01
CA ALA A 167 11.59 1.68 -12.09
C ALA A 167 10.33 0.94 -11.59
N THR A 168 10.16 0.79 -10.26
CA THR A 168 9.04 0.06 -9.67
C THR A 168 8.43 0.80 -8.48
N PRO A 169 7.27 0.34 -7.97
CA PRO A 169 6.65 0.93 -6.78
C PRO A 169 7.48 0.79 -5.49
N LEU A 170 8.58 0.01 -5.49
CA LEU A 170 9.44 -0.17 -4.32
C LEU A 170 9.96 1.18 -3.77
N PHE A 171 10.31 2.14 -4.64
CA PHE A 171 10.66 3.50 -4.21
C PHE A 171 9.52 4.14 -3.41
N PHE A 172 8.29 4.07 -3.93
CA PHE A 172 7.12 4.70 -3.32
C PHE A 172 6.84 4.12 -1.92
N TYR A 173 6.84 2.80 -1.79
CA TYR A 173 6.61 2.11 -0.52
C TYR A 173 7.79 2.17 0.46
N THR A 174 8.96 2.62 0.02
CA THR A 174 10.07 2.91 0.93
C THR A 174 10.01 4.35 1.44
N VAL A 175 9.71 5.30 0.57
CA VAL A 175 9.88 6.74 0.84
C VAL A 175 8.61 7.41 1.35
N TYR A 176 7.44 7.05 0.82
CA TYR A 176 6.17 7.69 1.17
C TYR A 176 5.33 6.83 2.10
N ASP A 177 5.18 5.55 1.77
CA ASP A 177 4.39 4.59 2.55
C ASP A 177 5.29 3.65 3.36
N ALA A 178 6.25 4.22 4.09
CA ALA A 178 7.31 3.49 4.82
C ALA A 178 6.78 2.53 5.90
N SER A 179 5.56 2.75 6.39
CA SER A 179 4.88 1.87 7.36
C SER A 179 4.18 0.67 6.72
N PHE A 180 4.04 0.62 5.40
CA PHE A 180 3.37 -0.48 4.72
C PHE A 180 4.26 -1.73 4.62
N THR A 181 3.64 -2.90 4.52
CA THR A 181 4.29 -4.22 4.52
C THR A 181 5.31 -4.47 3.40
N HIS A 182 5.29 -3.70 2.32
CA HIS A 182 5.90 -4.10 1.05
C HIS A 182 7.42 -4.08 1.04
N VAL A 183 8.06 -3.03 1.58
CA VAL A 183 9.53 -2.96 1.64
C VAL A 183 10.11 -4.02 2.59
N TYR A 184 9.40 -4.30 3.69
CA TYR A 184 9.72 -5.37 4.63
C TYR A 184 9.60 -6.74 3.98
N SER A 185 8.49 -6.97 3.27
CA SER A 185 8.25 -8.22 2.54
C SER A 185 9.28 -8.42 1.44
N PHE A 186 9.63 -7.38 0.66
CA PHE A 186 10.72 -7.43 -0.32
C PHE A 186 12.04 -7.89 0.32
N ALA A 187 12.40 -7.32 1.47
CA ALA A 187 13.63 -7.68 2.18
C ALA A 187 13.62 -9.14 2.65
N LEU A 188 12.51 -9.58 3.23
CA LEU A 188 12.33 -10.96 3.67
C LEU A 188 12.37 -11.94 2.49
N VAL A 189 11.70 -11.66 1.37
CA VAL A 189 11.73 -12.53 0.19
C VAL A 189 13.14 -12.59 -0.42
N ALA A 190 13.84 -11.45 -0.52
CA ALA A 190 15.24 -11.44 -0.96
C ALA A 190 16.15 -12.24 -0.02
N GLY A 191 15.95 -12.11 1.29
CA GLY A 191 16.62 -12.91 2.32
C GLY A 191 16.33 -14.40 2.17
N PHE A 192 15.06 -14.77 2.03
CA PHE A 192 14.61 -16.15 1.83
C PHE A 192 15.31 -16.78 0.64
N ILE A 193 15.31 -16.12 -0.52
CA ILE A 193 16.01 -16.59 -1.73
C ILE A 193 17.50 -16.79 -1.43
N CYS A 194 18.15 -15.78 -0.82
CA CYS A 194 19.58 -15.80 -0.55
C CYS A 194 19.99 -16.92 0.41
N PHE A 195 19.27 -17.10 1.53
CA PHE A 195 19.62 -18.08 2.56
C PHE A 195 19.19 -19.50 2.16
N THR A 196 18.06 -19.66 1.48
CA THR A 196 17.61 -20.95 0.92
C THR A 196 18.63 -21.48 -0.09
N GLU A 197 19.04 -20.64 -1.05
CA GLU A 197 20.00 -21.04 -2.08
C GLU A 197 21.36 -21.42 -1.47
N LYS A 198 21.87 -20.60 -0.55
CA LYS A 198 23.13 -20.91 0.16
C LYS A 198 23.00 -22.21 0.95
N GLY A 199 21.95 -22.34 1.75
CA GLY A 199 21.70 -23.50 2.61
C GLY A 199 21.65 -24.81 1.83
N ILE A 200 20.89 -24.83 0.73
CA ILE A 200 20.72 -26.03 -0.12
C ILE A 200 22.02 -26.38 -0.85
N LYS A 201 22.69 -25.39 -1.47
CA LYS A 201 23.88 -25.68 -2.30
C LYS A 201 25.11 -26.06 -1.49
N THR A 202 25.26 -25.52 -0.28
CA THR A 202 26.46 -25.76 0.54
C THR A 202 26.20 -26.68 1.74
N GLY A 203 24.97 -27.19 1.92
CA GLY A 203 24.58 -27.95 3.12
C GLY A 203 24.70 -27.16 4.43
N HIS A 204 24.73 -25.82 4.38
CA HIS A 204 25.04 -24.99 5.55
C HIS A 204 23.80 -24.76 6.42
N GLY A 205 23.65 -25.60 7.45
CA GLY A 205 22.52 -25.65 8.38
C GLY A 205 22.04 -24.31 8.95
N PRO A 206 22.92 -23.42 9.44
CA PRO A 206 22.49 -22.10 9.94
C PRO A 206 21.76 -21.26 8.89
N SER A 207 22.16 -21.30 7.61
CA SER A 207 21.41 -20.58 6.56
C SER A 207 20.05 -21.19 6.29
N ILE A 208 19.89 -22.49 6.51
CA ILE A 208 18.58 -23.16 6.40
C ILE A 208 17.68 -22.76 7.57
N ALA A 209 18.21 -22.76 8.79
CA ALA A 209 17.47 -22.27 9.97
C ALA A 209 17.01 -20.82 9.80
N ILE A 210 17.88 -19.94 9.29
CA ILE A 210 17.54 -18.55 8.97
C ILE A 210 16.46 -18.50 7.87
N ALA A 211 16.54 -19.32 6.83
CA ALA A 211 15.51 -19.37 5.78
C ALA A 211 14.13 -19.78 6.33
N PHE A 212 14.08 -20.74 7.27
CA PHE A 212 12.84 -21.13 7.95
C PHE A 212 12.28 -20.02 8.85
N LEU A 213 13.12 -19.34 9.62
CA LEU A 213 12.70 -18.18 10.41
C LEU A 213 12.14 -17.06 9.53
N ILE A 214 12.83 -16.75 8.43
CA ILE A 214 12.38 -15.76 7.44
C ILE A 214 11.04 -16.21 6.83
N LEU A 215 10.85 -17.49 6.50
CA LEU A 215 9.57 -17.99 6.01
C LEU A 215 8.44 -17.77 7.02
N GLY A 216 8.70 -18.01 8.31
CA GLY A 216 7.75 -17.72 9.38
C GLY A 216 7.39 -16.23 9.44
N LEU A 217 8.39 -15.35 9.34
CA LEU A 217 8.17 -13.90 9.27
C LEU A 217 7.40 -13.48 8.02
N ILE A 218 7.65 -14.10 6.86
CA ILE A 218 6.91 -13.81 5.62
C ILE A 218 5.42 -14.12 5.81
N ILE A 219 5.10 -15.29 6.40
CA ILE A 219 3.73 -15.71 6.68
C ILE A 219 3.09 -14.78 7.72
N ALA A 220 3.81 -14.44 8.78
CA ALA A 220 3.32 -13.53 9.83
C ALA A 220 3.15 -12.09 9.32
N VAL A 221 3.91 -11.65 8.31
CA VAL A 221 3.69 -10.36 7.67
C VAL A 221 2.44 -10.42 6.83
N ARG A 222 2.35 -11.39 5.92
CA ARG A 222 1.21 -11.61 5.02
C ARG A 222 1.13 -13.10 4.66
N PRO A 223 0.09 -13.85 5.09
CA PRO A 223 0.01 -15.29 4.86
C PRO A 223 0.14 -15.72 3.40
N VAL A 224 -0.43 -14.93 2.48
CA VAL A 224 -0.36 -15.15 1.02
C VAL A 224 1.08 -15.18 0.51
N ASN A 225 1.99 -14.41 1.13
CA ASN A 225 3.40 -14.39 0.72
C ASN A 225 4.11 -15.71 1.06
N GLY A 226 3.51 -16.61 1.85
CA GLY A 226 4.00 -17.98 2.04
C GLY A 226 4.16 -18.78 0.73
N LEU A 227 3.49 -18.36 -0.35
CA LEU A 227 3.66 -18.91 -1.71
C LEU A 227 5.11 -18.87 -2.21
N VAL A 228 5.99 -18.05 -1.63
CA VAL A 228 7.42 -18.04 -1.96
C VAL A 228 8.09 -19.40 -1.74
N ILE A 229 7.54 -20.30 -0.93
CA ILE A 229 8.06 -21.67 -0.79
C ILE A 229 8.06 -22.44 -2.11
N LEU A 230 7.13 -22.12 -3.02
CA LEU A 230 7.07 -22.71 -4.36
C LEU A 230 8.27 -22.34 -5.22
N SER A 231 9.07 -21.36 -4.81
CA SER A 231 10.31 -20.97 -5.51
C SER A 231 11.50 -21.88 -5.22
N VAL A 232 11.47 -22.63 -4.12
CA VAL A 232 12.57 -23.49 -3.65
C VAL A 232 13.11 -24.42 -4.75
N PRO A 233 12.28 -25.11 -5.55
CA PRO A 233 12.75 -26.04 -6.58
C PRO A 233 13.67 -25.41 -7.64
N PHE A 234 13.33 -24.21 -8.13
CA PHE A 234 14.13 -23.54 -9.17
C PHE A 234 15.30 -22.73 -8.61
N ILE A 235 15.21 -22.28 -7.36
CA ILE A 235 16.33 -21.65 -6.64
C ILE A 235 17.43 -22.66 -6.35
N ALA A 236 17.06 -23.90 -5.97
CA ALA A 236 18.00 -24.98 -5.72
C ALA A 236 18.85 -25.30 -6.95
N GLY A 237 18.24 -25.23 -8.14
CA GLY A 237 18.93 -25.36 -9.42
C GLY A 237 19.56 -26.71 -9.71
N THR A 238 18.93 -27.77 -9.21
CA THR A 238 19.38 -29.15 -9.42
C THR A 238 18.41 -29.84 -10.38
N ASP A 239 18.84 -30.35 -11.53
CA ASP A 239 17.93 -31.03 -12.49
C ASP A 239 17.17 -32.21 -11.86
N ASN A 240 17.79 -32.88 -10.89
CA ASN A 240 17.23 -33.99 -10.12
C ASN A 240 16.55 -33.58 -8.80
N PHE A 241 15.80 -32.46 -8.80
CA PHE A 241 15.06 -32.05 -7.60
C PHE A 241 14.00 -33.09 -7.28
N LYS A 242 14.27 -33.91 -6.27
CA LYS A 242 13.27 -34.70 -5.57
C LYS A 242 13.16 -34.11 -4.17
N PRO A 243 11.98 -33.73 -3.66
CA PRO A 243 11.82 -33.24 -2.29
C PRO A 243 12.50 -34.16 -1.26
N VAL A 244 12.43 -35.48 -1.51
CA VAL A 244 13.06 -36.53 -0.72
C VAL A 244 14.60 -36.46 -0.72
N LYS A 245 15.24 -36.00 -1.81
CA LYS A 245 16.69 -35.79 -1.86
C LYS A 245 17.10 -34.51 -1.13
N LEU A 246 16.24 -33.48 -1.11
CA LEU A 246 16.49 -32.24 -0.36
C LEU A 246 16.61 -32.52 1.14
N VAL A 247 15.70 -33.35 1.68
CA VAL A 247 15.71 -33.80 3.08
C VAL A 247 17.00 -34.57 3.45
N ARG A 248 17.67 -35.20 2.46
CA ARG A 248 18.93 -35.92 2.69
C ARG A 248 20.16 -35.01 2.72
N VAL A 249 20.14 -33.89 2.01
CA VAL A 249 21.26 -32.92 1.98
C VAL A 249 21.23 -32.02 3.22
N ILE A 250 20.04 -31.83 3.80
CA ILE A 250 19.85 -30.97 4.97
C ILE A 250 19.99 -31.82 6.24
N PRO A 251 20.85 -31.45 7.20
CA PRO A 251 20.94 -32.20 8.45
C PRO A 251 19.58 -32.17 9.17
N LYS A 252 19.06 -33.35 9.54
CA LYS A 252 17.70 -33.52 10.11
C LYS A 252 17.39 -32.57 11.27
N LYS A 253 18.38 -32.25 12.11
CA LYS A 253 18.25 -31.28 13.21
C LYS A 253 17.80 -29.90 12.76
N TYR A 254 18.23 -29.43 11.58
CA TYR A 254 17.83 -28.12 11.04
C TYR A 254 16.49 -28.15 10.32
N LEU A 255 16.04 -29.31 9.83
CA LEU A 255 14.67 -29.47 9.34
C LEU A 255 13.67 -29.43 10.50
N PHE A 256 13.98 -30.17 11.57
CA PHE A 256 13.16 -30.18 12.78
C PHE A 256 13.15 -28.82 13.47
N ALA A 257 14.32 -28.23 13.73
CA ALA A 257 14.40 -26.87 14.28
C ALA A 257 13.76 -25.84 13.33
N GLY A 258 13.89 -26.04 12.01
CA GLY A 258 13.27 -25.21 10.98
C GLY A 258 11.75 -25.12 11.12
N PHE A 259 11.07 -26.23 11.36
CA PHE A 259 9.63 -26.25 11.60
C PHE A 259 9.21 -25.32 12.75
N PHE A 260 9.87 -25.42 13.91
CA PHE A 260 9.59 -24.54 15.06
C PHE A 260 9.95 -23.08 14.80
N LEU A 261 11.05 -22.82 14.07
CA LEU A 261 11.46 -21.46 13.70
C LEU A 261 10.46 -20.78 12.75
N THR A 262 9.81 -21.53 11.85
CA THR A 262 8.73 -21.01 11.01
C THR A 262 7.47 -20.73 11.83
N LEU A 263 7.17 -21.55 12.83
CA LEU A 263 6.00 -21.35 13.68
C LEU A 263 6.15 -20.16 14.64
N LEU A 264 7.37 -19.85 15.10
CA LEU A 264 7.59 -18.84 16.15
C LEU A 264 6.96 -17.46 15.84
N PRO A 265 7.15 -16.83 14.66
CA PRO A 265 6.48 -15.58 14.34
C PRO A 265 4.96 -15.70 14.21
N PHE A 266 4.46 -16.87 13.80
CA PHE A 266 3.03 -17.12 13.71
C PHE A 266 2.38 -17.31 15.09
N LEU A 267 3.10 -17.94 16.04
CA LEU A 267 2.66 -18.04 17.43
C LEU A 267 2.46 -16.66 18.06
N TYR A 268 3.29 -15.68 17.72
CA TYR A 268 3.09 -14.29 18.14
C TYR A 268 1.74 -13.73 17.66
N GLN A 269 1.36 -13.97 16.40
CA GLN A 269 0.05 -13.60 15.88
C GLN A 269 -1.09 -14.31 16.64
N MET A 270 -0.95 -15.60 16.92
CA MET A 270 -1.95 -16.38 17.64
C MET A 270 -2.16 -15.87 19.09
N VAL A 271 -1.07 -15.50 19.77
CA VAL A 271 -1.14 -14.89 21.11
C VAL A 271 -1.89 -13.56 21.04
N LEU A 272 -1.63 -12.73 20.03
CA LEU A 272 -2.35 -11.47 19.86
C LEU A 272 -3.85 -11.70 19.67
N TRP A 273 -4.27 -12.68 18.86
CA TRP A 273 -5.69 -13.02 18.75
C TRP A 273 -6.27 -13.52 20.07
N LYS A 274 -5.51 -14.35 20.80
CA LYS A 274 -5.95 -14.91 22.09
C LYS A 274 -6.18 -13.80 23.12
N VAL A 275 -5.33 -12.78 23.14
CA VAL A 275 -5.43 -11.65 24.07
C VAL A 275 -6.55 -10.68 23.66
N GLN A 276 -6.75 -10.45 22.36
CA GLN A 276 -7.78 -9.52 21.85
C GLN A 276 -9.20 -10.10 21.89
N THR A 277 -9.36 -11.40 21.59
CA THR A 277 -10.69 -12.00 21.33
C THR A 277 -10.97 -13.25 22.15
N GLY A 278 -10.00 -13.73 22.93
CA GLY A 278 -10.09 -15.04 23.59
C GLY A 278 -9.89 -16.24 22.65
N ASN A 279 -9.76 -16.05 21.33
CA ASN A 279 -9.61 -17.11 20.34
C ASN A 279 -8.19 -17.24 19.80
N TRP A 280 -7.72 -18.47 19.55
CA TRP A 280 -6.35 -18.72 19.05
C TRP A 280 -6.18 -18.47 17.55
N LEU A 281 -7.27 -18.50 16.78
CA LEU A 281 -7.31 -18.27 15.34
C LEU A 281 -8.51 -17.39 15.02
N VAL A 282 -8.28 -16.26 14.37
CA VAL A 282 -9.31 -15.28 14.03
C VAL A 282 -9.11 -14.79 12.61
N TRP A 283 -10.17 -14.80 11.80
CA TRP A 283 -10.18 -14.10 10.51
C TRP A 283 -10.56 -12.64 10.73
N SER A 284 -9.55 -11.79 10.92
CA SER A 284 -9.72 -10.36 11.24
C SER A 284 -10.11 -9.50 10.03
N TYR A 285 -10.11 -10.07 8.81
CA TYR A 285 -10.50 -9.40 7.56
C TYR A 285 -12.01 -9.60 7.29
N VAL A 286 -12.86 -9.11 8.20
CA VAL A 286 -14.33 -9.26 8.13
C VAL A 286 -14.87 -8.74 6.79
N GLY A 287 -15.72 -9.54 6.12
CA GLY A 287 -16.28 -9.20 4.81
C GLY A 287 -15.31 -9.32 3.62
N GLU A 288 -14.02 -9.57 3.88
CA GLU A 288 -13.00 -9.66 2.85
C GLU A 288 -12.48 -11.09 2.71
N GLY A 289 -12.21 -11.53 1.48
CA GLY A 289 -11.74 -12.90 1.24
C GLY A 289 -11.27 -13.17 -0.18
N PHE A 290 -11.00 -14.44 -0.46
CA PHE A 290 -10.64 -14.91 -1.79
C PHE A 290 -11.84 -15.50 -2.52
N ASN A 291 -12.08 -15.02 -3.73
CA ASN A 291 -12.94 -15.66 -4.73
C ASN A 291 -12.07 -16.33 -5.80
N PHE A 292 -11.73 -17.61 -5.56
CA PHE A 292 -10.90 -18.39 -6.49
C PHE A 292 -11.63 -18.78 -7.78
N LEU A 293 -12.96 -18.69 -7.82
CA LEU A 293 -13.76 -19.03 -8.99
C LEU A 293 -13.86 -17.86 -9.99
N ASP A 294 -13.67 -16.62 -9.54
CA ASP A 294 -13.63 -15.42 -10.39
C ASP A 294 -12.31 -14.63 -10.27
N PRO A 295 -11.19 -15.18 -10.77
CA PRO A 295 -9.88 -14.52 -10.70
C PRO A 295 -9.75 -13.41 -11.76
N HIS A 296 -9.43 -12.19 -11.33
CA HIS A 296 -9.25 -11.04 -12.23
C HIS A 296 -7.84 -10.95 -12.87
N LEU A 297 -7.36 -12.05 -13.47
CA LEU A 297 -5.99 -12.18 -14.00
C LEU A 297 -5.63 -11.13 -15.07
N LYS A 298 -6.53 -10.85 -16.01
CA LYS A 298 -6.26 -9.85 -17.05
C LYS A 298 -6.18 -8.45 -16.44
N GLN A 299 -7.05 -8.17 -15.48
CA GLN A 299 -7.18 -6.88 -14.85
C GLN A 299 -5.98 -6.59 -13.95
N ILE A 300 -5.56 -7.56 -13.12
CA ILE A 300 -4.43 -7.41 -12.20
C ILE A 300 -3.12 -7.11 -12.96
N LEU A 301 -2.99 -7.61 -14.20
CA LEU A 301 -1.80 -7.43 -15.02
C LEU A 301 -1.86 -6.20 -15.94
N PHE A 302 -3.01 -5.91 -16.56
CA PHE A 302 -3.10 -4.95 -17.67
C PHE A 302 -4.17 -3.85 -17.52
N SER A 303 -4.97 -3.84 -16.46
CA SER A 303 -6.00 -2.81 -16.30
C SER A 303 -5.39 -1.43 -16.09
N TYR A 304 -6.04 -0.39 -16.62
CA TYR A 304 -5.69 1.00 -16.30
C TYR A 304 -6.07 1.41 -14.87
N ARG A 305 -6.82 0.59 -14.14
CA ARG A 305 -7.12 0.85 -12.72
C ARG A 305 -5.86 0.71 -11.87
N LYS A 306 -5.22 -0.46 -11.93
CA LYS A 306 -4.01 -0.84 -11.14
C LYS A 306 -3.17 -1.94 -11.79
N GLY A 307 -3.25 -2.16 -13.09
CA GLY A 307 -2.56 -3.26 -13.77
C GLY A 307 -1.04 -3.20 -13.60
N LEU A 308 -0.43 -4.31 -13.23
CA LEU A 308 1.01 -4.43 -12.97
C LEU A 308 1.86 -3.83 -14.09
N PHE A 309 1.59 -4.17 -15.35
CA PHE A 309 2.41 -3.75 -16.49
C PHE A 309 2.07 -2.34 -17.00
N VAL A 310 0.94 -1.77 -16.59
CA VAL A 310 0.58 -0.38 -16.90
C VAL A 310 1.38 0.58 -16.03
N TYR A 311 1.46 0.27 -14.73
CA TYR A 311 2.15 1.09 -13.75
C TYR A 311 3.62 0.70 -13.56
N THR A 312 4.02 -0.50 -13.98
CA THR A 312 5.41 -0.99 -13.85
C THR A 312 5.85 -1.75 -15.10
N PRO A 313 5.94 -1.07 -16.26
CA PRO A 313 6.30 -1.71 -17.53
C PRO A 313 7.72 -2.32 -17.54
N PHE A 314 8.59 -1.92 -16.61
CA PHE A 314 9.91 -2.55 -16.41
C PHE A 314 9.81 -4.08 -16.21
N LEU A 315 8.71 -4.56 -15.60
CA LEU A 315 8.52 -5.99 -15.37
C LEU A 315 8.28 -6.77 -16.66
N LEU A 316 7.78 -6.14 -17.74
CA LEU A 316 7.70 -6.78 -19.06
C LEU A 316 9.10 -7.08 -19.63
N ILE A 317 10.04 -6.14 -19.47
CA ILE A 317 11.44 -6.35 -19.84
C ILE A 317 12.02 -7.51 -19.03
N SER A 318 11.71 -7.54 -17.74
CA SER A 318 12.15 -8.60 -16.83
C SER A 318 11.67 -9.99 -17.28
N LEU A 319 10.42 -10.10 -17.79
CA LEU A 319 9.89 -11.36 -18.32
C LEU A 319 10.64 -11.89 -19.55
N LEU A 320 11.34 -11.05 -20.33
CA LEU A 320 12.20 -11.55 -21.41
C LEU A 320 13.35 -12.41 -20.86
N GLY A 321 13.77 -12.18 -19.62
CA GLY A 321 14.73 -13.04 -18.92
C GLY A 321 14.23 -14.45 -18.68
N LEU A 322 12.91 -14.66 -18.62
CA LEU A 322 12.31 -16.00 -18.51
C LEU A 322 12.59 -16.83 -19.77
N ILE A 323 12.59 -16.21 -20.95
CA ILE A 323 12.93 -16.89 -22.22
C ILE A 323 14.39 -17.38 -22.17
N VAL A 324 15.30 -16.55 -21.65
CA VAL A 324 16.70 -16.92 -21.47
C VAL A 324 16.84 -18.06 -20.46
N LEU A 325 16.13 -17.98 -19.33
CA LEU A 325 16.13 -19.02 -18.30
C LEU A 325 15.60 -20.35 -18.84
N ILE A 326 14.50 -20.36 -19.60
CA ILE A 326 13.97 -21.59 -20.23
C ILE A 326 14.97 -22.18 -21.24
N LYS A 327 15.68 -21.33 -21.99
CA LYS A 327 16.71 -21.81 -22.94
C LYS A 327 17.93 -22.41 -22.24
N GLN A 328 18.36 -21.83 -21.13
CA GLN A 328 19.56 -22.27 -20.40
C GLN A 328 19.27 -23.41 -19.42
N ARG A 329 18.12 -23.36 -18.74
CA ARG A 329 17.69 -24.26 -17.65
C ARG A 329 16.18 -24.52 -17.78
N LYS A 330 15.80 -25.31 -18.79
CA LYS A 330 14.41 -25.58 -19.21
C LYS A 330 13.48 -25.83 -18.02
N ARG A 331 13.85 -26.77 -17.15
CA ARG A 331 13.05 -27.14 -15.98
C ARG A 331 12.81 -25.95 -15.04
N ASP A 332 13.87 -25.24 -14.67
CA ASP A 332 13.78 -24.12 -13.72
C ASP A 332 13.01 -22.94 -14.33
N GLY A 333 13.14 -22.71 -15.64
CA GLY A 333 12.30 -21.75 -16.35
C GLY A 333 10.81 -22.09 -16.31
N PHE A 334 10.44 -23.35 -16.53
CA PHE A 334 9.03 -23.77 -16.43
C PHE A 334 8.49 -23.73 -15.00
N LEU A 335 9.28 -24.12 -14.00
CA LEU A 335 8.90 -24.02 -12.59
C LEU A 335 8.73 -22.56 -12.16
N PHE A 336 9.58 -21.67 -12.65
CA PHE A 336 9.45 -20.23 -12.44
C PHE A 336 8.18 -19.68 -13.09
N LEU A 337 7.87 -20.09 -14.32
CA LEU A 337 6.63 -19.70 -14.99
C LEU A 337 5.40 -20.17 -14.20
N LEU A 338 5.39 -21.44 -13.77
CA LEU A 338 4.31 -21.98 -12.94
C LEU A 338 4.15 -21.19 -11.64
N PHE A 339 5.27 -20.87 -10.98
CA PHE A 339 5.26 -20.02 -9.78
C PHE A 339 4.63 -18.65 -10.03
N LEU A 340 5.02 -17.95 -11.10
CA LEU A 340 4.42 -16.65 -11.45
C LEU A 340 2.92 -16.77 -11.74
N LEU A 341 2.49 -17.84 -12.42
CA LEU A 341 1.08 -18.08 -12.72
C LEU A 341 0.27 -18.33 -11.44
N VAL A 342 0.77 -19.16 -10.53
CA VAL A 342 0.10 -19.44 -9.25
C VAL A 342 0.02 -18.18 -8.39
N VAL A 343 1.12 -17.43 -8.26
CA VAL A 343 1.12 -16.16 -7.52
C VAL A 343 0.13 -15.17 -8.13
N SER A 344 0.13 -15.01 -9.45
CA SER A 344 -0.79 -14.09 -10.13
C SER A 344 -2.24 -14.51 -9.95
N TYR A 345 -2.53 -15.81 -10.02
CA TYR A 345 -3.88 -16.36 -9.83
C TYR A 345 -4.40 -16.11 -8.40
N VAL A 346 -3.61 -16.45 -7.39
CA VAL A 346 -4.01 -16.24 -5.98
C VAL A 346 -4.21 -14.75 -5.72
N LEU A 347 -3.27 -13.90 -6.15
CA LEU A 347 -3.39 -12.45 -5.97
C LEU A 347 -4.58 -11.86 -6.75
N SER A 348 -4.92 -12.40 -7.92
CA SER A 348 -6.09 -11.93 -8.69
C SER A 348 -7.42 -12.40 -8.13
N SER A 349 -7.41 -13.39 -7.23
CA SER A 349 -8.60 -13.95 -6.60
C SER A 349 -9.00 -13.20 -5.33
N TRP A 350 -8.22 -12.22 -4.87
CA TRP A 350 -8.62 -11.38 -3.74
C TRP A 350 -9.83 -10.52 -4.13
N TRP A 351 -10.83 -10.40 -3.23
CA TRP A 351 -12.09 -9.68 -3.48
C TRP A 351 -11.89 -8.31 -4.14
N SER A 352 -10.86 -7.58 -3.71
CA SER A 352 -10.41 -6.34 -4.31
C SER A 352 -9.11 -6.55 -5.08
N TRP A 353 -9.19 -7.07 -6.30
CA TRP A 353 -8.00 -7.32 -7.14
C TRP A 353 -7.14 -6.06 -7.42
N TRP A 354 -7.70 -4.86 -7.23
CA TRP A 354 -6.98 -3.58 -7.34
C TRP A 354 -6.31 -3.13 -6.03
N TYR A 355 -6.50 -3.86 -4.93
CA TYR A 355 -5.82 -3.70 -3.64
C TYR A 355 -5.93 -2.30 -3.00
N GLY A 356 -7.01 -1.58 -3.24
CA GLY A 356 -7.34 -0.32 -2.54
C GLY A 356 -6.69 0.93 -3.13
N MET A 357 -6.49 1.95 -2.28
CA MET A 357 -6.07 3.32 -2.65
C MET A 357 -4.55 3.46 -2.78
N THR A 358 -3.91 2.63 -3.60
CA THR A 358 -2.46 2.43 -3.55
C THR A 358 -1.73 2.81 -4.83
N TYR A 359 -0.41 3.03 -4.78
CA TYR A 359 0.37 3.26 -6.00
C TYR A 359 0.75 1.94 -6.69
N GLY A 360 0.36 1.79 -7.96
CA GLY A 360 0.60 0.59 -8.75
C GLY A 360 -0.02 -0.67 -8.16
N GLN A 361 0.42 -1.84 -8.64
CA GLN A 361 -0.01 -3.13 -8.08
C GLN A 361 0.91 -3.56 -6.93
N ARG A 362 0.58 -3.11 -5.72
CA ARG A 362 1.44 -3.21 -4.52
C ARG A 362 1.84 -4.62 -4.13
N VAL A 363 0.97 -5.58 -4.40
CA VAL A 363 1.18 -6.99 -4.03
C VAL A 363 2.22 -7.73 -4.86
N PHE A 364 2.77 -7.09 -5.90
CA PHE A 364 3.92 -7.63 -6.62
C PHE A 364 5.26 -7.11 -6.09
N VAL A 365 5.27 -6.14 -5.15
CA VAL A 365 6.51 -5.54 -4.61
C VAL A 365 7.36 -6.58 -3.89
N GLU A 366 6.74 -7.46 -3.11
CA GLU A 366 7.40 -8.60 -2.46
C GLU A 366 8.04 -9.60 -3.45
N TYR A 367 7.54 -9.68 -4.68
CA TYR A 367 8.04 -10.60 -5.71
C TYR A 367 9.09 -9.98 -6.64
N LEU A 368 9.42 -8.70 -6.46
CA LEU A 368 10.49 -8.01 -7.20
C LEU A 368 11.87 -8.69 -7.16
N PRO A 369 12.29 -9.42 -6.10
CA PRO A 369 13.55 -10.17 -6.12
C PRO A 369 13.64 -11.19 -7.27
N TYR A 370 12.52 -11.81 -7.64
CA TYR A 370 12.43 -12.76 -8.74
C TYR A 370 12.56 -12.07 -10.11
N PHE A 371 11.88 -10.93 -10.29
CA PHE A 371 12.01 -10.12 -11.50
C PHE A 371 13.43 -9.56 -11.66
N ALA A 372 14.05 -9.11 -10.55
CA ALA A 372 15.44 -8.67 -10.56
C ALA A 372 16.39 -9.78 -11.04
N TRP A 373 16.14 -11.03 -10.61
CA TRP A 373 16.93 -12.17 -11.06
C TRP A 373 16.76 -12.47 -12.55
N LEU A 374 15.52 -12.44 -13.07
CA LEU A 374 15.27 -12.62 -14.50
C LEU A 374 16.00 -11.56 -15.34
N THR A 375 15.91 -10.29 -14.94
CA THR A 375 16.57 -9.20 -15.68
C THR A 375 18.09 -9.31 -15.61
N ALA A 376 18.65 -9.73 -14.46
CA ALA A 376 20.07 -10.00 -14.36
C ALA A 376 20.52 -11.10 -15.33
N ILE A 377 19.77 -12.22 -15.42
CA ILE A 377 20.03 -13.29 -16.39
C ILE A 377 19.93 -12.77 -17.83
N LEU A 378 18.90 -11.98 -18.13
CA LEU A 378 18.71 -11.36 -19.44
C LEU A 378 19.92 -10.52 -19.83
N PHE A 379 20.33 -9.59 -18.96
CA PHE A 379 21.40 -8.63 -19.23
C PHE A 379 22.76 -9.30 -19.41
N VAL A 380 23.01 -10.41 -18.69
CA VAL A 380 24.21 -11.23 -18.86
C VAL A 380 24.14 -12.07 -20.15
N GLY A 381 22.95 -12.56 -20.51
CA GLY A 381 22.76 -13.49 -21.62
C GLY A 381 22.63 -12.86 -23.02
N VAL A 382 22.46 -11.54 -23.14
CA VAL A 382 22.26 -10.85 -24.42
C VAL A 382 23.54 -10.21 -24.96
N ARG A 383 23.58 -10.02 -26.29
CA ARG A 383 24.68 -9.32 -26.98
C ARG A 383 24.72 -7.84 -26.58
N LYS A 384 25.92 -7.24 -26.63
CA LYS A 384 26.20 -5.84 -26.24
C LYS A 384 25.22 -4.81 -26.81
N ARG A 385 24.87 -4.89 -28.11
CA ARG A 385 23.90 -3.97 -28.75
C ARG A 385 22.51 -4.07 -28.10
N LEU A 386 22.01 -5.30 -27.90
CA LEU A 386 20.70 -5.54 -27.29
C LEU A 386 20.71 -5.17 -25.79
N PHE A 387 21.82 -5.41 -25.08
CA PHE A 387 22.00 -4.95 -23.70
C PHE A 387 21.77 -3.44 -23.56
N TYR A 388 22.45 -2.62 -24.37
CA TYR A 388 22.28 -1.17 -24.30
C TYR A 388 20.89 -0.69 -24.72
N LEU A 389 20.27 -1.36 -25.70
CA LEU A 389 18.88 -1.08 -26.08
C LEU A 389 17.93 -1.34 -24.90
N LEU A 390 18.01 -2.53 -24.29
CA LEU A 390 17.16 -2.90 -23.14
C LEU A 390 17.44 -2.00 -21.93
N LEU A 391 18.69 -1.62 -21.71
CA LEU A 391 19.07 -0.68 -20.65
C LEU A 391 18.45 0.72 -20.90
N GLY A 392 18.51 1.21 -22.14
CA GLY A 392 17.89 2.48 -22.53
C GLY A 392 16.37 2.47 -22.33
N ILE A 393 15.69 1.41 -22.76
CA ILE A 393 14.24 1.24 -22.53
C ILE A 393 13.94 1.17 -21.03
N SER A 394 14.75 0.43 -20.26
CA SER A 394 14.60 0.32 -18.80
C SER A 394 14.75 1.69 -18.12
N PHE A 395 15.67 2.53 -18.60
CA PHE A 395 15.81 3.90 -18.10
C PHE A 395 14.57 4.76 -18.35
N LEU A 396 13.92 4.65 -19.51
CA LEU A 396 12.65 5.34 -19.78
C LEU A 396 11.55 4.93 -18.80
N THR A 397 11.54 3.67 -18.35
CA THR A 397 10.56 3.20 -17.35
C THR A 397 10.79 3.81 -15.96
N ILE A 398 12.04 4.18 -15.62
CA ILE A 398 12.33 4.97 -14.40
C ILE A 398 11.62 6.32 -14.47
N LEU A 399 11.78 7.03 -15.60
CA LEU A 399 11.19 8.35 -15.80
C LEU A 399 9.66 8.27 -15.69
N LEU A 400 9.05 7.27 -16.32
CA LEU A 400 7.61 7.03 -16.23
C LEU A 400 7.17 6.77 -14.78
N ASN A 401 7.87 5.90 -14.05
CA ASN A 401 7.55 5.58 -12.65
C ASN A 401 7.58 6.83 -11.77
N PHE A 402 8.63 7.67 -11.88
CA PHE A 402 8.70 8.92 -11.12
C PHE A 402 7.63 9.94 -11.51
N VAL A 403 7.29 10.05 -12.79
CA VAL A 403 6.19 10.91 -13.24
C VAL A 403 4.87 10.44 -12.61
N GLN A 404 4.57 9.13 -12.67
CA GLN A 404 3.35 8.58 -12.09
C GLN A 404 3.33 8.69 -10.55
N ILE A 405 4.45 8.48 -9.86
CA ILE A 405 4.57 8.72 -8.41
C ILE A 405 4.23 10.18 -8.08
N ASN A 406 4.82 11.13 -8.82
CA ASN A 406 4.51 12.54 -8.64
C ASN A 406 3.03 12.85 -8.93
N GLN A 407 2.45 12.24 -9.96
CA GLN A 407 1.01 12.37 -10.25
C GLN A 407 0.14 11.81 -9.13
N HIS A 408 0.49 10.66 -8.57
CA HIS A 408 -0.23 10.03 -7.47
C HIS A 408 -0.19 10.91 -6.21
N ARG A 409 0.99 11.39 -5.82
CA ARG A 409 1.17 12.29 -4.66
C ARG A 409 0.46 13.64 -4.81
N ARG A 410 0.38 14.15 -6.04
CA ARG A 410 -0.27 15.43 -6.35
C ARG A 410 -1.74 15.28 -6.70
N TYR A 411 -2.37 14.13 -6.42
CA TYR A 411 -3.80 13.92 -6.70
C TYR A 411 -4.15 14.13 -8.19
N ILE A 412 -3.19 13.91 -9.09
CA ILE A 412 -3.40 13.96 -10.55
C ILE A 412 -3.88 12.59 -11.04
N LEU A 413 -3.23 11.51 -10.56
CA LEU A 413 -3.75 10.15 -10.71
C LEU A 413 -4.77 9.90 -9.59
N HIS A 414 -5.98 9.48 -9.96
CA HIS A 414 -6.99 9.08 -9.00
C HIS A 414 -6.54 7.79 -8.28
N TRP A 415 -6.84 7.67 -6.98
CA TRP A 415 -6.28 6.60 -6.17
C TRP A 415 -7.01 5.27 -6.31
N SER A 416 -8.32 5.25 -6.60
CA SER A 416 -9.12 4.01 -6.66
C SER A 416 -9.73 3.70 -8.04
N THR A 417 -10.26 4.70 -8.75
CA THR A 417 -11.17 4.53 -9.90
C THR A 417 -10.53 4.79 -11.27
N MET A 418 -9.21 4.67 -11.41
CA MET A 418 -8.54 4.90 -12.70
C MET A 418 -9.10 4.00 -13.82
N ASN A 419 -9.22 4.55 -15.03
CA ASN A 419 -9.63 3.84 -16.23
C ASN A 419 -8.82 4.34 -17.44
N LYS A 420 -9.05 3.75 -18.61
CA LYS A 420 -8.30 4.06 -19.85
C LYS A 420 -8.39 5.53 -20.24
N GLU A 421 -9.58 6.12 -20.16
CA GLU A 421 -9.82 7.50 -20.54
C GLU A 421 -9.11 8.48 -19.60
N LYS A 422 -9.28 8.30 -18.30
CA LYS A 422 -8.60 9.10 -17.27
C LYS A 422 -7.09 9.00 -17.38
N TYR A 423 -6.58 7.78 -17.54
CA TYR A 423 -5.16 7.55 -17.69
C TYR A 423 -4.61 8.29 -18.90
N ARG A 424 -5.30 8.23 -20.05
CA ARG A 424 -4.93 8.98 -21.26
C ARG A 424 -4.97 10.49 -21.02
N LYS A 425 -5.99 11.01 -20.33
CA LYS A 425 -6.17 12.44 -20.08
C LYS A 425 -5.02 13.06 -19.29
N VAL A 426 -4.56 12.36 -18.25
CA VAL A 426 -3.46 12.85 -17.39
C VAL A 426 -2.11 12.26 -17.75
N PHE A 427 -1.97 11.47 -18.82
CA PHE A 427 -0.71 10.81 -19.16
C PHE A 427 0.44 11.83 -19.25
N LEU A 428 1.48 11.63 -18.44
CA LEU A 428 2.65 12.50 -18.30
C LEU A 428 2.38 13.97 -17.91
N ARG A 429 1.16 14.32 -17.49
CA ARG A 429 0.81 15.67 -17.01
C ARG A 429 1.21 15.85 -15.54
N THR A 430 2.02 16.86 -15.23
CA THR A 430 2.54 17.11 -13.87
C THR A 430 2.33 18.53 -13.34
N GLY A 431 1.80 19.42 -14.18
CA GLY A 431 1.52 20.82 -13.84
C GLY A 431 0.46 20.96 -12.76
N SER A 432 0.51 22.04 -11.99
CA SER A 432 -0.39 22.31 -10.86
C SER A 432 -1.87 22.38 -11.28
N GLN A 433 -2.16 22.78 -12.52
CA GLN A 433 -3.51 22.84 -13.07
C GLN A 433 -4.19 21.46 -13.18
N TRP A 434 -3.43 20.36 -13.13
CA TRP A 434 -3.97 19.00 -13.19
C TRP A 434 -4.26 18.39 -11.81
N ARG A 435 -3.85 19.05 -10.73
CA ARG A 435 -4.07 18.57 -9.35
C ARG A 435 -5.56 18.53 -9.04
N GLY A 436 -6.05 17.39 -8.57
CA GLY A 436 -7.47 17.21 -8.28
C GLY A 436 -8.35 17.10 -9.55
N HIS A 437 -7.77 17.15 -10.76
CA HIS A 437 -8.57 17.23 -11.99
C HIS A 437 -9.43 15.99 -12.24
N LEU A 438 -8.88 14.81 -11.96
CA LEU A 438 -9.64 13.56 -12.04
C LEU A 438 -10.59 13.34 -10.86
N TRP A 439 -10.42 14.10 -9.79
CA TRP A 439 -11.32 14.12 -8.64
C TRP A 439 -12.53 15.02 -8.89
N ARG A 440 -12.53 15.75 -10.02
CA ARG A 440 -13.71 16.42 -10.60
C ARG A 440 -14.56 15.48 -11.46
N TRP A 441 -14.03 14.33 -11.84
CA TRP A 441 -14.78 13.38 -12.65
C TRP A 441 -15.79 12.72 -11.71
N PRO A 442 -17.11 12.87 -11.93
CA PRO A 442 -18.08 12.08 -11.21
C PRO A 442 -17.85 10.65 -11.66
N ASP A 443 -17.05 9.93 -10.89
CA ASP A 443 -16.92 8.50 -11.07
C ASP A 443 -18.19 7.87 -10.53
N GLY A 444 -19.22 7.81 -11.37
CA GLY A 444 -20.40 7.02 -11.07
C GLY A 444 -21.60 7.76 -10.49
N CYS A 445 -21.76 9.06 -10.73
CA CYS A 445 -23.12 9.63 -10.74
C CYS A 445 -23.76 9.50 -12.16
N SER A 446 -23.33 8.51 -12.95
CA SER A 446 -23.89 8.19 -14.27
C SER A 446 -24.02 6.69 -14.47
N TYR A 447 -24.87 6.06 -13.67
CA TYR A 447 -25.55 4.82 -14.03
C TYR A 447 -27.02 5.02 -13.66
N GLY A 448 -27.93 4.58 -14.55
CA GLY A 448 -29.29 5.09 -14.87
C GLY A 448 -30.33 5.46 -13.78
N SER A 449 -31.55 4.94 -13.89
CA SER A 449 -32.73 5.33 -13.09
C SER A 449 -32.71 4.82 -11.64
N GLY A 450 -31.73 5.23 -10.84
CA GLY A 450 -31.74 4.98 -9.40
C GLY A 450 -32.68 5.94 -8.66
N ARG A 451 -33.32 5.47 -7.58
CA ARG A 451 -34.23 6.28 -6.76
C ARG A 451 -33.43 7.08 -5.73
N VAL A 452 -33.67 8.39 -5.66
CA VAL A 452 -33.17 9.26 -4.58
C VAL A 452 -33.88 8.88 -3.29
N LEU A 453 -33.16 8.36 -2.29
CA LEU A 453 -33.75 7.99 -1.00
C LEU A 453 -33.89 9.20 -0.05
N TYR A 454 -32.90 10.10 -0.07
CA TYR A 454 -32.88 11.26 0.82
C TYR A 454 -32.19 12.44 0.13
N ARG A 455 -32.73 13.64 0.35
CA ARG A 455 -32.15 14.92 -0.07
C ARG A 455 -32.24 15.91 1.08
N LYS A 456 -31.13 16.57 1.37
CA LYS A 456 -31.05 17.67 2.33
C LYS A 456 -30.28 18.81 1.69
N ASP A 457 -30.95 19.94 1.53
CA ASP A 457 -30.34 21.16 1.06
C ASP A 457 -29.81 21.93 2.27
N VAL A 458 -28.50 22.16 2.34
CA VAL A 458 -27.89 22.87 3.47
C VAL A 458 -27.33 24.21 3.00
N LEU A 459 -27.81 25.30 3.61
CA LEU A 459 -27.30 26.64 3.42
C LEU A 459 -26.13 26.88 4.39
N ILE A 460 -24.95 27.22 3.87
CA ILE A 460 -23.78 27.53 4.70
C ILE A 460 -23.63 29.06 4.76
N ASN A 461 -24.22 29.69 5.77
CA ASN A 461 -24.01 31.11 6.03
C ASN A 461 -22.71 31.29 6.83
N THR A 462 -21.64 31.74 6.17
CA THR A 462 -20.64 32.73 6.69
C THR A 462 -19.39 32.81 5.80
N LEU A 463 -19.27 33.90 5.03
CA LEU A 463 -18.00 34.44 4.56
C LEU A 463 -17.63 35.63 5.48
N PRO A 464 -16.52 35.57 6.24
CA PRO A 464 -15.94 36.82 6.76
C PRO A 464 -15.18 37.55 5.65
N ASP A 465 -15.73 38.70 5.26
CA ASP A 465 -15.24 39.82 4.44
C ASP A 465 -14.17 39.53 3.36
N PRO A 466 -14.56 39.58 2.08
CA PRO A 466 -13.76 40.19 1.04
C PRO A 466 -14.37 41.57 0.73
N VAL A 467 -13.65 42.65 1.07
CA VAL A 467 -13.78 44.00 0.48
C VAL A 467 -15.00 44.18 -0.43
N ASN A 468 -16.09 44.76 0.09
CA ASN A 468 -17.26 45.28 -0.64
C ASN A 468 -17.51 44.69 -2.05
N ILE A 469 -18.03 43.47 -2.10
CA ILE A 469 -18.75 43.00 -3.28
C ILE A 469 -20.11 42.51 -2.79
N ASP A 470 -21.16 43.25 -3.14
CA ASP A 470 -22.54 42.77 -3.05
C ASP A 470 -22.67 41.53 -3.93
N ILE A 471 -22.73 40.36 -3.32
CA ILE A 471 -23.02 39.09 -3.98
C ILE A 471 -24.42 38.66 -3.50
N PRO A 472 -25.37 38.37 -4.41
CA PRO A 472 -26.68 37.84 -4.00
C PRO A 472 -26.50 36.52 -3.24
N GLU A 473 -27.16 36.39 -2.10
CA GLU A 473 -27.28 35.13 -1.35
C GLU A 473 -27.87 34.06 -2.27
N ILE A 474 -27.12 32.98 -2.54
CA ILE A 474 -27.57 31.61 -2.78
C ILE A 474 -26.31 30.73 -2.91
N GLU A 475 -26.13 29.80 -1.96
CA GLU A 475 -25.39 28.55 -2.19
C GLU A 475 -26.31 27.40 -1.73
N THR A 476 -26.66 26.49 -2.64
CA THR A 476 -27.42 25.27 -2.34
C THR A 476 -26.46 24.07 -2.36
N ALA A 477 -26.53 23.22 -1.32
CA ALA A 477 -25.86 21.93 -1.31
C ALA A 477 -26.89 20.81 -1.41
N ASP A 478 -27.11 20.27 -2.61
CA ASP A 478 -28.02 19.13 -2.77
C ASP A 478 -27.30 17.82 -2.40
N LEU A 479 -27.91 17.05 -1.51
CA LEU A 479 -27.47 15.71 -1.14
C LEU A 479 -28.34 14.65 -1.85
N PHE A 480 -27.76 13.59 -2.41
CA PHE A 480 -28.55 12.50 -3.00
C PHE A 480 -28.04 11.14 -2.54
N PHE A 481 -28.98 10.24 -2.24
CA PHE A 481 -28.75 8.81 -2.00
C PHE A 481 -29.34 8.00 -3.14
N THR A 482 -28.53 7.24 -3.87
CA THR A 482 -29.02 6.46 -5.02
C THR A 482 -28.68 4.99 -4.84
N VAL A 483 -29.69 4.10 -4.87
CA VAL A 483 -29.54 2.64 -4.78
C VAL A 483 -29.74 1.99 -6.16
N TRP A 484 -28.95 0.95 -6.45
CA TRP A 484 -28.95 0.18 -7.70
C TRP A 484 -29.29 -1.30 -7.47
N ARG A 485 -30.06 -1.91 -8.39
CA ARG A 485 -30.33 -3.36 -8.42
C ARG A 485 -29.81 -3.96 -9.73
N GLU A 486 -28.94 -4.95 -9.67
CA GLU A 486 -28.61 -5.83 -10.80
C GLU A 486 -29.44 -7.12 -10.68
N ASN A 487 -30.37 -7.30 -11.63
CA ASN A 487 -31.33 -8.41 -11.85
C ASN A 487 -32.79 -8.15 -11.41
N PRO A 488 -33.74 -8.15 -12.36
CA PRO A 488 -35.17 -8.14 -12.06
C PRO A 488 -35.62 -9.60 -11.87
N GLU A 489 -36.27 -9.90 -10.74
CA GLU A 489 -37.59 -10.58 -10.70
C GLU A 489 -37.97 -10.99 -9.26
N TYR A 490 -39.16 -10.55 -8.87
CA TYR A 490 -39.95 -10.80 -7.65
C TYR A 490 -39.42 -10.30 -6.29
N LEU A 491 -40.02 -9.22 -5.79
CA LEU A 491 -40.66 -9.21 -4.45
C LEU A 491 -41.47 -7.92 -4.22
N ILE A 492 -42.73 -8.14 -3.84
CA ILE A 492 -43.74 -7.16 -3.44
C ILE A 492 -43.32 -6.57 -2.09
N TYR A 493 -43.09 -5.26 -2.00
CA TYR A 493 -43.10 -4.59 -0.69
C TYR A 493 -44.49 -4.07 -0.39
N LYS A 494 -45.06 -4.65 0.66
CA LYS A 494 -46.08 -4.04 1.50
C LYS A 494 -45.39 -2.91 2.28
N GLU A 495 -45.88 -1.69 2.17
CA GLU A 495 -45.48 -0.58 3.03
C GLU A 495 -45.64 -0.99 4.51
N SER A 496 -44.54 -0.97 5.25
CA SER A 496 -44.53 -0.73 6.69
C SER A 496 -43.19 -0.10 7.05
N ALA A 497 -43.24 0.89 7.93
CA ALA A 497 -42.14 1.73 8.39
C ALA A 497 -40.82 0.98 8.71
N ALA A 498 -39.71 1.69 8.47
CA ALA A 498 -38.35 1.39 8.92
C ALA A 498 -37.62 0.17 8.30
N ASN A 499 -36.31 0.38 8.13
CA ASN A 499 -35.20 -0.59 8.26
C ASN A 499 -34.29 -0.75 7.03
N ASP A 500 -33.01 -0.41 7.27
CA ASP A 500 -31.75 -0.91 6.70
C ASP A 500 -31.53 -0.92 5.16
N ILE A 501 -30.47 -0.26 4.70
CA ILE A 501 -30.04 -0.30 3.29
C ILE A 501 -29.00 -1.41 3.10
N GLU A 502 -29.45 -2.51 2.52
CA GLU A 502 -28.69 -3.75 2.24
C GLU A 502 -27.77 -3.68 1.01
N TYR A 503 -27.66 -2.51 0.34
CA TYR A 503 -27.06 -2.40 -1.00
C TYR A 503 -25.97 -1.32 -1.12
N ASN A 504 -25.07 -1.49 -2.10
CA ASN A 504 -24.09 -0.49 -2.52
C ASN A 504 -24.78 0.82 -2.90
N GLY A 505 -24.50 1.89 -2.16
CA GLY A 505 -25.01 3.23 -2.42
C GLY A 505 -23.91 4.26 -2.63
N TYR A 506 -24.26 5.40 -3.20
CA TYR A 506 -23.36 6.56 -3.29
C TYR A 506 -23.99 7.75 -2.58
N LEU A 507 -23.16 8.49 -1.85
CA LEU A 507 -23.48 9.82 -1.35
C LEU A 507 -22.99 10.84 -2.39
N SER A 508 -23.89 11.63 -2.97
CA SER A 508 -23.51 12.77 -3.81
C SER A 508 -23.62 14.06 -3.01
N VAL A 509 -22.56 14.86 -2.99
CA VAL A 509 -22.51 16.20 -2.37
C VAL A 509 -22.29 17.21 -3.49
N LYS A 510 -23.26 18.08 -3.73
CA LYS A 510 -23.08 19.24 -4.62
C LYS A 510 -22.73 20.47 -3.79
N LEU A 511 -21.80 21.27 -4.28
CA LEU A 511 -21.38 22.53 -3.65
C LEU A 511 -21.30 23.61 -4.71
N MET A 512 -21.80 24.80 -4.40
CA MET A 512 -21.56 25.99 -5.21
C MET A 512 -20.23 26.61 -4.78
N VAL A 513 -19.31 26.84 -5.72
CA VAL A 513 -17.96 27.34 -5.42
C VAL A 513 -17.68 28.62 -6.20
N TYR A 514 -17.27 29.68 -5.50
CA TYR A 514 -16.92 30.98 -6.08
C TYR A 514 -15.40 31.25 -6.01
N ASN A 515 -14.76 31.53 -7.14
CA ASN A 515 -13.31 31.76 -7.21
C ASN A 515 -12.95 33.26 -7.19
N THR A 516 -12.44 33.75 -6.04
CA THR A 516 -12.15 35.17 -5.76
C THR A 516 -10.69 35.62 -5.97
N LYS A 517 -9.83 34.86 -6.66
CA LYS A 517 -8.36 35.07 -6.85
C LYS A 517 -7.42 34.56 -5.74
N LEU A 518 -7.90 33.91 -4.68
CA LEU A 518 -7.02 33.19 -3.75
C LEU A 518 -6.82 31.76 -4.26
N ASN A 519 -5.58 31.27 -4.29
CA ASN A 519 -5.26 29.85 -4.49
C ASN A 519 -5.85 29.05 -3.30
N TYR A 520 -7.16 28.80 -3.35
CA TYR A 520 -7.90 28.08 -2.32
C TYR A 520 -7.60 26.59 -2.46
N HIS A 521 -6.67 26.10 -1.65
CA HIS A 521 -6.46 24.67 -1.44
C HIS A 521 -7.40 24.17 -0.33
N GLY A 522 -8.70 24.42 -0.49
CA GLY A 522 -9.69 23.87 0.43
C GLY A 522 -9.88 22.38 0.21
N LYS A 523 -10.43 21.68 1.21
CA LYS A 523 -10.71 20.24 1.20
C LYS A 523 -12.16 20.01 1.65
N ILE A 524 -12.82 19.03 1.04
CA ILE A 524 -14.03 18.41 1.56
C ILE A 524 -13.61 17.07 2.13
N ILE A 525 -13.99 16.82 3.36
CA ILE A 525 -13.74 15.59 4.06
C ILE A 525 -15.11 15.03 4.40
N VAL A 526 -15.40 13.82 3.93
CA VAL A 526 -16.62 13.11 4.32
C VAL A 526 -16.24 11.96 5.22
N ARG A 527 -16.92 11.87 6.33
CA ARG A 527 -16.68 10.90 7.38
C ARG A 527 -17.91 10.08 7.62
N PHE A 528 -17.74 8.77 7.71
CA PHE A 528 -18.80 7.83 8.01
C PHE A 528 -18.56 7.23 9.38
N TYR A 529 -19.57 7.32 10.23
CA TYR A 529 -19.57 6.82 11.59
C TYR A 529 -20.55 5.68 11.73
N LYS A 530 -20.11 4.62 12.40
CA LYS A 530 -20.93 3.48 12.81
C LYS A 530 -21.50 3.75 14.19
N ASP A 531 -22.81 3.53 14.35
CA ASP A 531 -23.54 3.76 15.60
C ASP A 531 -23.27 5.14 16.25
N LYS A 532 -23.12 6.19 15.42
CA LYS A 532 -22.75 7.58 15.80
C LYS A 532 -21.45 7.75 16.60
N LYS A 533 -20.63 6.71 16.76
CA LYS A 533 -19.44 6.75 17.63
C LYS A 533 -18.14 6.46 16.89
N PHE A 534 -18.15 5.52 15.95
CA PHE A 534 -16.92 4.97 15.40
C PHE A 534 -16.73 5.38 13.95
N LEU A 535 -15.75 6.24 13.68
CA LEU A 535 -15.38 6.61 12.32
C LEU A 535 -14.83 5.39 11.59
N TYR A 536 -15.54 4.86 10.59
CA TYR A 536 -15.10 3.67 9.84
C TYR A 536 -14.56 4.01 8.44
N ALA A 537 -14.95 5.15 7.88
CA ALA A 537 -14.41 5.63 6.61
C ALA A 537 -14.29 7.15 6.61
N ALA A 538 -13.22 7.67 6.03
CA ALA A 538 -13.06 9.07 5.75
C ALA A 538 -12.46 9.23 4.34
N ASP A 539 -13.13 9.98 3.47
CA ASP A 539 -12.62 10.30 2.14
C ASP A 539 -12.37 11.80 2.02
N GLU A 540 -11.20 12.17 1.49
CA GLU A 540 -10.80 13.56 1.24
C GLU A 540 -10.86 13.88 -0.26
N TYR A 541 -11.50 14.99 -0.58
CA TYR A 541 -11.51 15.57 -1.91
C TYR A 541 -11.03 17.02 -1.86
N ILE A 542 -10.15 17.40 -2.78
CA ILE A 542 -9.73 18.80 -2.90
C ILE A 542 -10.93 19.60 -3.44
N ILE A 543 -11.25 20.73 -2.79
CA ILE A 543 -12.28 21.65 -3.27
C ILE A 543 -11.87 22.14 -4.67
N ARG A 544 -12.78 22.02 -5.63
CA ARG A 544 -12.49 22.38 -7.02
C ARG A 544 -12.17 23.87 -7.08
N ASN A 545 -11.02 24.24 -7.65
CA ASN A 545 -10.86 25.62 -8.13
C ASN A 545 -11.89 25.85 -9.24
N ALA A 546 -12.72 26.90 -9.13
CA ALA A 546 -13.60 27.28 -10.23
C ALA A 546 -12.76 27.68 -11.45
N ASP A 547 -13.08 27.16 -12.63
CA ASP A 547 -12.33 27.37 -13.87
C ASP A 547 -12.36 28.84 -14.32
N ASN A 548 -13.42 29.58 -13.94
CA ASN A 548 -13.59 31.00 -14.22
C ASN A 548 -13.56 31.83 -12.93
N LYS A 549 -12.82 32.94 -12.95
CA LYS A 549 -12.78 33.89 -11.84
C LYS A 549 -14.08 34.70 -11.78
N GLY A 550 -14.60 34.92 -10.57
CA GLY A 550 -15.77 35.77 -10.36
C GLY A 550 -17.10 35.17 -10.85
N VAL A 551 -17.17 33.85 -11.03
CA VAL A 551 -18.41 33.14 -11.41
C VAL A 551 -18.62 31.97 -10.47
N TRP A 552 -19.86 31.81 -10.00
CA TRP A 552 -20.30 30.65 -9.24
C TRP A 552 -20.27 29.40 -10.11
N GLN A 553 -19.70 28.32 -9.61
CA GLN A 553 -19.64 27.04 -10.32
C GLN A 553 -20.06 25.88 -9.44
N GLU A 554 -20.87 24.99 -9.99
CA GLU A 554 -21.26 23.75 -9.31
C GLU A 554 -20.09 22.76 -9.28
N ALA A 555 -19.80 22.26 -8.09
CA ALA A 555 -18.83 21.22 -7.80
C ALA A 555 -19.55 20.03 -7.16
N ALA A 556 -19.74 18.95 -7.92
CA ALA A 556 -20.31 17.70 -7.40
C ALA A 556 -19.23 16.73 -6.93
N TYR A 557 -19.46 16.00 -5.86
CA TYR A 557 -18.55 14.99 -5.31
C TYR A 557 -19.37 13.74 -5.04
N CYS A 558 -18.93 12.58 -5.54
CA CYS A 558 -19.62 11.31 -5.31
C CYS A 558 -18.72 10.44 -4.41
N PHE A 559 -19.28 9.95 -3.31
CA PHE A 559 -18.64 9.13 -2.29
C PHE A 559 -19.28 7.74 -2.32
N GLU A 560 -18.47 6.69 -2.44
CA GLU A 560 -18.93 5.31 -2.44
C GLU A 560 -19.15 4.84 -1.00
N LEU A 561 -20.34 4.37 -0.67
CA LEU A 561 -20.64 3.78 0.63
C LEU A 561 -20.05 2.37 0.63
N LYS A 562 -18.96 2.19 1.37
CA LYS A 562 -18.34 0.89 1.59
C LYS A 562 -19.08 0.24 2.75
N ASP A 563 -19.89 -0.78 2.45
CA ASP A 563 -20.69 -1.61 3.38
C ASP A 563 -22.17 -1.22 3.57
N TYR A 564 -22.87 -2.09 4.30
CA TYR A 564 -24.26 -2.01 4.75
C TYR A 564 -24.46 -0.77 5.63
N VAL A 565 -25.32 0.17 5.21
CA VAL A 565 -25.63 1.36 6.02
C VAL A 565 -26.85 1.04 6.88
N LYS A 566 -26.63 1.00 8.19
CA LYS A 566 -27.70 0.79 9.18
C LYS A 566 -28.34 2.13 9.54
N GLU A 567 -29.57 2.09 10.03
CA GLU A 567 -30.30 3.28 10.51
C GLU A 567 -29.54 4.05 11.62
N ALA A 568 -28.67 3.37 12.38
CA ALA A 568 -27.86 3.97 13.44
C ALA A 568 -26.57 4.67 12.94
N ASP A 569 -26.23 4.54 11.65
CA ASP A 569 -25.02 5.13 11.09
C ASP A 569 -25.23 6.63 10.78
N SER A 570 -24.15 7.40 10.83
CA SER A 570 -24.20 8.84 10.53
C SER A 570 -23.01 9.26 9.70
N PHE A 571 -23.13 10.35 8.93
CA PHE A 571 -21.96 10.93 8.27
C PHE A 571 -21.85 12.43 8.53
N GLU A 572 -20.63 12.89 8.40
CA GLU A 572 -20.24 14.28 8.64
C GLU A 572 -19.52 14.78 7.40
N ILE A 573 -20.00 15.90 6.85
CA ILE A 573 -19.35 16.60 5.75
C ILE A 573 -18.62 17.80 6.33
N ILE A 574 -17.32 17.87 6.07
CA ILE A 574 -16.45 18.93 6.57
C ILE A 574 -15.83 19.67 5.41
N VAL A 575 -16.07 20.98 5.37
CA VAL A 575 -15.43 21.90 4.41
C VAL A 575 -14.34 22.67 5.14
N GLN A 576 -13.08 22.48 4.72
CA GLN A 576 -11.91 23.05 5.36
C GLN A 576 -11.12 23.96 4.40
N ASN A 577 -10.72 25.15 4.85
CA ASN A 577 -9.82 26.02 4.07
C ASN A 577 -8.33 25.68 4.29
N LYS A 578 -7.45 26.21 3.42
CA LYS A 578 -5.99 25.95 3.45
C LYS A 578 -5.34 26.29 4.79
N GLU A 579 -5.85 27.29 5.50
CA GLU A 579 -5.29 27.74 6.78
C GLU A 579 -5.79 26.94 7.99
N LYS A 580 -6.64 25.91 7.78
CA LYS A 580 -7.32 25.13 8.83
C LYS A 580 -8.16 25.97 9.81
N LYS A 581 -8.35 27.26 9.53
CA LYS A 581 -8.98 28.22 10.44
C LYS A 581 -10.51 28.11 10.46
N ARG A 582 -11.11 27.47 9.46
CA ARG A 582 -12.57 27.37 9.33
C ARG A 582 -12.93 25.94 8.92
N VAL A 583 -13.71 25.29 9.79
CA VAL A 583 -14.22 23.93 9.66
C VAL A 583 -15.73 24.07 9.72
N PHE A 584 -16.41 23.86 8.60
CA PHE A 584 -17.88 23.81 8.60
C PHE A 584 -18.29 22.36 8.76
N ILE A 585 -19.00 22.06 9.85
CA ILE A 585 -19.52 20.72 10.15
C ILE A 585 -21.00 20.75 9.80
N VAL A 586 -21.39 19.96 8.81
CA VAL A 586 -22.80 19.66 8.58
C VAL A 586 -23.04 18.25 9.11
N PRO A 587 -23.57 18.09 10.33
CA PRO A 587 -24.03 16.79 10.80
C PRO A 587 -25.29 16.44 10.00
N VAL A 588 -25.24 15.33 9.28
CA VAL A 588 -26.43 14.76 8.64
C VAL A 588 -26.72 13.45 9.34
N GLU A 589 -27.76 13.46 10.16
CA GLU A 589 -28.36 12.21 10.62
C GLU A 589 -29.05 11.55 9.43
N VAL A 590 -28.66 10.32 9.14
CA VAL A 590 -29.33 9.51 8.12
C VAL A 590 -30.58 8.93 8.76
N SER A 591 -31.68 9.67 8.71
CA SER A 591 -32.99 9.06 8.90
C SER A 591 -33.35 8.37 7.58
N ILE A 592 -33.21 7.04 7.52
CA ILE A 592 -33.57 6.24 6.34
C ILE A 592 -35.09 6.18 6.19
#